data_AF-A0A6A0GX15-F1
#
_entry.id   AF-A0A6A0GX15-F1
#
_cell.length_a   1.000
_cell.length_b   1.000
_cell.length_c   1.000
_cell.angle_alpha   90.00
_cell.angle_beta   90.00
_cell.angle_gamma   90.00
#
_symmetry.space_group_name_H-M   'P 1'
#
loop_
_entity.id
_entity.type
_entity.pdbx_description
1 polymer ?
#
loop_
_entity_poly.entity_id
_entity_poly.type
_entity_poly.pdbx_seq_one_letter_code
_entity_poly.pdbx_strand_id
1 'polypeptide(L)'
;MYRYCDCFANGEFCNNCNCSNCYNNLNHEEERQKAIKLCLDRNPSAFKPKIGKGGTSTERRHNKGCNCKRSGCLKNYCECYEAKIPCSNMCKCYGCKNVDNATLLERRKLMQLPPDPSTIMSSAAPAHSLTSSIMDSLGSIGSTTSPSKFGALKGVGSSRGPSPPCGAVSYRISQEVVSATCGCILATAARSQKQGLERRQTEAAIIKEFHNCIQHIIQGCMTSQARAKGKGI
;
A
#
# COMPACT_ATOMS: atom_id res chain seq x y z
N MET A 1 0.99 16.65 -28.82
CA MET A 1 1.48 16.18 -27.50
C MET A 1 0.36 15.36 -26.83
N TYR A 2 0.04 14.19 -27.39
CA TYR A 2 -1.24 13.50 -27.10
C TYR A 2 -1.19 12.55 -25.90
N ARG A 3 0.01 12.07 -25.51
CA ARG A 3 0.18 11.09 -24.41
C ARG A 3 0.11 11.68 -23.00
N TYR A 4 0.04 13.00 -22.86
CA TYR A 4 0.07 13.69 -21.57
C TYR A 4 -1.30 14.23 -21.15
N CYS A 5 -2.32 14.05 -21.99
CA CYS A 5 -3.70 14.38 -21.66
C CYS A 5 -4.39 13.12 -21.14
N ASP A 6 -4.85 13.14 -19.89
CA ASP A 6 -5.51 11.98 -19.28
C ASP A 6 -6.86 11.68 -19.94
N CYS A 7 -7.65 12.70 -20.31
CA CYS A 7 -8.90 12.52 -21.05
C CYS A 7 -8.66 11.75 -22.36
N PHE A 8 -7.68 12.20 -23.16
CA PHE A 8 -7.33 11.55 -24.41
C PHE A 8 -6.79 10.14 -24.19
N ALA A 9 -5.94 9.93 -23.18
CA ALA A 9 -5.41 8.61 -22.84
C ALA A 9 -6.50 7.61 -22.43
N ASN A 10 -7.60 8.10 -21.85
CA ASN A 10 -8.78 7.32 -21.49
C ASN A 10 -9.77 7.15 -22.66
N GLY A 11 -9.52 7.77 -23.82
CA GLY A 11 -10.41 7.71 -24.99
C GLY A 11 -11.61 8.67 -24.92
N GLU A 12 -11.61 9.60 -23.96
CA GLU A 12 -12.69 10.55 -23.73
C GLU A 12 -12.38 11.92 -24.34
N PHE A 13 -13.41 12.70 -24.64
CA PHE A 13 -13.25 14.11 -24.99
C PHE A 13 -12.88 14.93 -23.74
N CYS A 14 -12.11 16.00 -23.94
CA CYS A 14 -11.91 16.96 -22.87
C CYS A 14 -13.23 17.70 -22.61
N ASN A 15 -13.66 17.73 -21.35
CA ASN A 15 -14.85 18.45 -20.90
C ASN A 15 -14.48 19.35 -19.71
N ASN A 16 -14.78 20.65 -19.79
CA ASN A 16 -14.47 21.62 -18.75
C ASN A 16 -13.00 21.60 -18.24
N CYS A 17 -12.05 21.34 -19.14
CA CYS A 17 -10.63 21.20 -18.82
C CYS A 17 -9.86 22.53 -19.01
N ASN A 18 -8.80 22.73 -18.23
CA ASN A 18 -7.90 23.89 -18.35
C ASN A 18 -6.83 23.72 -19.45
N CYS A 19 -7.17 23.04 -20.54
CA CYS A 19 -6.23 22.73 -21.62
C CYS A 19 -5.98 23.96 -22.50
N SER A 20 -4.72 24.26 -22.81
CA SER A 20 -4.37 25.23 -23.86
C SER A 20 -4.37 24.54 -25.22
N ASN A 21 -4.99 25.16 -26.23
CA ASN A 21 -5.09 24.65 -27.62
C ASN A 21 -5.60 23.20 -27.68
N CYS A 22 -6.76 22.94 -27.05
CA CYS A 22 -7.34 21.60 -26.96
C CYS A 22 -7.90 21.13 -28.31
N TYR A 23 -7.35 20.04 -28.85
CA TYR A 23 -7.84 19.38 -30.07
C TYR A 23 -8.52 18.04 -29.76
N ASN A 24 -8.85 17.79 -28.49
CA ASN A 24 -9.58 16.60 -28.06
C ASN A 24 -11.05 16.96 -27.80
N ASN A 25 -11.76 17.36 -28.86
CA ASN A 25 -13.17 17.75 -28.88
C ASN A 25 -13.77 17.46 -30.26
N LEU A 26 -15.09 17.56 -30.38
CA LEU A 26 -15.82 17.28 -31.62
C LEU A 26 -15.46 18.22 -32.79
N ASN A 27 -15.06 19.46 -32.50
CA ASN A 27 -14.72 20.44 -33.53
C ASN A 27 -13.41 20.12 -34.26
N HIS A 28 -12.53 19.32 -33.68
CA HIS A 28 -11.23 18.92 -34.25
C HIS A 28 -11.18 17.39 -34.46
N GLU A 29 -12.27 16.80 -34.95
CA GLU A 29 -12.41 15.35 -35.06
C GLU A 29 -11.38 14.73 -36.02
N GLU A 30 -11.05 15.40 -37.13
CA GLU A 30 -10.06 14.90 -38.09
C GLU A 30 -8.65 14.79 -37.46
N GLU A 31 -8.21 15.84 -36.77
CA GLU A 31 -6.93 15.85 -36.06
C GLU A 31 -6.92 14.86 -34.89
N ARG A 32 -8.05 14.73 -34.20
CA ARG A 32 -8.24 13.75 -33.12
C ARG A 32 -8.10 12.32 -33.66
N GLN A 33 -8.77 11.98 -34.77
CA GLN A 33 -8.68 10.66 -35.39
C GLN A 33 -7.27 10.34 -35.88
N LYS A 34 -6.58 11.31 -36.49
CA LYS A 34 -5.17 11.18 -36.89
C LYS A 34 -4.27 10.90 -35.68
N ALA A 35 -4.52 11.57 -34.55
CA ALA A 35 -3.78 11.32 -33.31
C ALA A 35 -4.08 9.94 -32.71
N ILE A 36 -5.33 9.48 -32.74
CA ILE A 36 -5.74 8.14 -32.29
C ILE A 36 -5.01 7.06 -33.10
N LYS A 37 -5.05 7.17 -34.44
CA LYS A 37 -4.36 6.25 -35.34
C LYS A 37 -2.87 6.18 -35.05
N LEU A 38 -2.19 7.31 -34.95
CA LEU A 38 -0.76 7.37 -34.65
C LEU A 38 -0.41 6.74 -33.28
N CYS A 39 -1.28 6.87 -32.28
CA CYS A 39 -1.12 6.22 -30.98
C CYS A 39 -1.26 4.70 -31.07
N LEU A 40 -2.26 4.20 -31.81
CA LEU A 40 -2.49 2.77 -32.02
C LEU A 40 -1.38 2.12 -32.84
N ASP A 41 -0.88 2.78 -33.89
CA ASP A 41 0.23 2.30 -34.73
C ASP A 41 1.49 2.06 -33.88
N ARG A 42 1.72 2.89 -32.86
CA ARG A 42 2.85 2.75 -31.93
C ARG A 42 2.60 1.71 -30.85
N ASN A 43 1.36 1.59 -30.39
CA ASN A 43 0.95 0.63 -29.38
C ASN A 43 -0.52 0.25 -29.59
N PRO A 44 -0.82 -0.96 -30.09
CA PRO A 44 -2.19 -1.43 -30.30
C PRO A 44 -3.03 -1.48 -29.01
N SER A 45 -2.40 -1.50 -27.84
CA SER A 45 -3.07 -1.49 -26.54
C SER A 45 -3.16 -0.09 -25.91
N ALA A 46 -2.89 0.99 -26.65
CA ALA A 46 -2.80 2.35 -26.10
C ALA A 46 -4.05 2.81 -25.35
N PHE A 47 -5.23 2.42 -25.85
CA PHE A 47 -6.53 2.79 -25.29
C PHE A 47 -7.21 1.63 -24.52
N LYS A 48 -6.47 0.55 -24.24
CA LYS A 48 -6.95 -0.52 -23.36
C LYS A 48 -6.66 -0.14 -21.90
N PRO A 49 -7.50 -0.53 -20.92
CA PRO A 49 -7.24 -0.25 -19.51
C PRO A 49 -5.84 -0.69 -19.07
N LYS A 50 -5.09 0.20 -18.43
CA LYS A 50 -3.71 -0.07 -17.96
C LYS A 50 -3.68 -1.09 -16.81
N ILE A 51 -4.77 -1.19 -16.04
CA ILE A 51 -4.95 -2.13 -14.94
C ILE A 51 -5.93 -3.22 -15.36
N GLY A 52 -5.44 -4.46 -15.46
CA GLY A 52 -6.23 -5.62 -15.86
C GLY A 52 -6.37 -6.66 -14.76
N LYS A 53 -7.26 -7.64 -14.97
CA LYS A 53 -7.28 -8.89 -14.19
C LYS A 53 -6.13 -9.77 -14.69
N GLY A 54 -5.24 -10.18 -13.80
CA GLY A 54 -4.10 -11.00 -14.20
C GLY A 54 -4.51 -12.44 -14.46
N GLY A 55 -4.64 -12.84 -15.74
CA GLY A 55 -4.62 -14.21 -16.30
C GLY A 55 -5.50 -15.30 -15.67
N THR A 56 -5.38 -15.54 -14.37
CA THR A 56 -6.01 -16.64 -13.61
C THR A 56 -6.41 -16.23 -12.18
N SER A 57 -6.08 -15.02 -11.73
CA SER A 57 -6.29 -14.57 -10.36
C SER A 57 -7.24 -13.37 -10.31
N THR A 58 -8.12 -13.36 -9.32
CA THR A 58 -9.03 -12.25 -8.96
C THR A 58 -8.29 -10.92 -8.69
N GLU A 59 -6.96 -10.93 -8.69
CA GLU A 59 -6.10 -9.82 -8.34
C GLU A 59 -5.81 -8.88 -9.54
N ARG A 60 -6.11 -7.59 -9.36
CA ARG A 60 -5.82 -6.54 -10.35
C ARG A 60 -4.32 -6.25 -10.41
N ARG A 61 -3.77 -6.11 -11.63
CA ARG A 61 -2.34 -5.83 -11.84
C ARG A 61 -2.12 -4.79 -12.93
N HIS A 62 -1.02 -4.05 -12.83
CA HIS A 62 -0.58 -3.10 -13.86
C HIS A 62 0.09 -3.86 -15.00
N ASN A 63 -0.55 -3.94 -16.17
CA ASN A 63 -0.16 -4.86 -17.24
C ASN A 63 1.28 -4.64 -17.76
N LYS A 64 1.73 -3.38 -17.81
CA LYS A 64 3.08 -3.02 -18.28
C LYS A 64 4.12 -2.88 -17.15
N GLY A 65 3.68 -2.88 -15.89
CA GLY A 65 4.45 -2.39 -14.74
C GLY A 65 4.85 -0.89 -14.78
N CYS A 66 5.26 -0.37 -13.63
CA CYS A 66 5.76 1.01 -13.47
C CYS A 66 7.30 1.08 -13.58
N ASN A 67 7.86 2.29 -13.77
CA ASN A 67 9.31 2.53 -13.93
C ASN A 67 9.84 3.57 -12.92
N CYS A 68 9.26 3.61 -11.72
CA CYS A 68 9.56 4.64 -10.72
C CYS A 68 11.01 4.57 -10.23
N LYS A 69 11.68 5.72 -10.07
CA LYS A 69 13.06 5.80 -9.56
C LYS A 69 13.19 6.41 -8.16
N ARG A 70 12.32 7.36 -7.82
CA ARG A 70 12.45 8.21 -6.60
C ARG A 70 11.26 8.16 -5.65
N SER A 71 10.08 7.70 -6.11
CA SER A 71 8.87 7.71 -5.29
C SER A 71 8.83 6.60 -4.23
N GLY A 72 9.74 5.63 -4.31
CA GLY A 72 9.62 4.35 -3.58
C GLY A 72 8.30 3.62 -3.87
N CYS A 73 7.60 4.00 -4.94
CA CYS A 73 6.24 3.57 -5.27
C CYS A 73 5.18 3.86 -4.19
N LEU A 74 5.42 4.83 -3.29
CA LEU A 74 4.48 5.20 -2.22
C LEU A 74 3.86 6.60 -2.40
N LYS A 75 3.82 7.09 -3.64
CA LYS A 75 3.27 8.40 -4.02
C LYS A 75 2.49 8.26 -5.32
N ASN A 76 1.57 9.19 -5.58
CA ASN A 76 0.72 9.18 -6.78
C ASN A 76 1.50 9.34 -8.11
N TYR A 77 2.79 9.66 -8.06
CA TYR A 77 3.68 9.53 -9.23
C TYR A 77 3.84 8.09 -9.75
N CYS A 78 3.45 7.08 -8.96
CA CYS A 78 3.46 5.68 -9.35
C CYS A 78 2.06 5.23 -9.75
N GLU A 79 1.90 4.81 -11.01
CA GLU A 79 0.61 4.31 -11.55
C GLU A 79 0.05 3.15 -10.71
N CYS A 80 0.90 2.26 -10.15
CA CYS A 80 0.43 1.18 -9.27
C CYS A 80 -0.12 1.71 -7.94
N TYR A 81 0.55 2.69 -7.36
CA TYR A 81 0.14 3.29 -6.08
C TYR A 81 -1.14 4.12 -6.22
N GLU A 82 -1.23 4.89 -7.30
CA GLU A 82 -2.42 5.64 -7.65
C GLU A 82 -3.62 4.70 -7.79
N ALA A 83 -3.46 3.59 -8.52
CA ALA A 83 -4.47 2.54 -8.72
C ALA A 83 -4.74 1.65 -7.50
N LYS A 84 -4.08 1.90 -6.35
CA LYS A 84 -4.27 1.15 -5.09
C LYS A 84 -4.05 -0.37 -5.26
N ILE A 85 -3.02 -0.72 -6.01
CA ILE A 85 -2.56 -2.10 -6.22
C ILE A 85 -1.06 -2.19 -5.90
N PRO A 86 -0.56 -3.38 -5.49
CA PRO A 86 0.86 -3.56 -5.26
C PRO A 86 1.62 -3.53 -6.59
N CYS A 87 2.90 -3.16 -6.54
CA CYS A 87 3.79 -3.41 -7.66
C CYS A 87 3.95 -4.91 -7.85
N SER A 88 4.09 -5.32 -9.10
CA SER A 88 4.30 -6.72 -9.47
C SER A 88 5.71 -6.92 -10.03
N ASN A 89 6.03 -8.16 -10.37
CA ASN A 89 7.24 -8.53 -11.11
C ASN A 89 7.35 -7.86 -12.50
N MET A 90 6.27 -7.30 -13.05
CA MET A 90 6.32 -6.51 -14.29
C MET A 90 6.88 -5.10 -14.08
N CYS A 91 6.91 -4.61 -12.84
CA CYS A 91 7.42 -3.28 -12.53
C CYS A 91 8.95 -3.24 -12.53
N LYS A 92 9.54 -2.26 -13.22
CA LYS A 92 10.99 -2.00 -13.28
C LYS A 92 11.39 -0.83 -12.38
N CYS A 93 10.76 -0.74 -11.23
CA CYS A 93 10.97 0.36 -10.28
C CYS A 93 12.21 0.11 -9.40
N TYR A 94 12.91 1.19 -9.03
CA TYR A 94 14.07 1.15 -8.14
C TYR A 94 13.67 1.51 -6.70
N GLY A 95 14.13 0.73 -5.73
CA GLY A 95 13.83 0.93 -4.31
C GLY A 95 12.33 0.85 -3.99
N CYS A 96 11.61 -0.10 -4.61
CA CYS A 96 10.16 -0.25 -4.44
C CYS A 96 9.80 -0.60 -2.99
N LYS A 97 8.85 0.14 -2.43
CA LYS A 97 8.25 -0.13 -1.11
C LYS A 97 6.76 -0.46 -1.20
N ASN A 98 6.22 -0.57 -2.42
CA ASN A 98 4.81 -0.88 -2.68
C ASN A 98 4.64 -2.37 -3.00
N VAL A 99 4.93 -3.22 -2.02
CA VAL A 99 4.97 -4.69 -2.19
C VAL A 99 3.92 -5.43 -1.34
N ASP A 100 3.35 -4.77 -0.32
CA ASP A 100 2.50 -5.45 0.67
C ASP A 100 1.00 -5.20 0.47
N ASN A 101 0.24 -6.29 0.23
CA ASN A 101 -1.22 -6.26 0.20
C ASN A 101 -1.85 -5.90 1.56
N ALA A 102 -1.18 -6.24 2.67
CA ALA A 102 -1.66 -5.91 4.02
C ALA A 102 -1.68 -4.38 4.26
N THR A 103 -0.65 -3.65 3.80
CA THR A 103 -0.60 -2.19 3.86
C THR A 103 -1.66 -1.55 2.96
N LEU A 104 -2.05 -2.20 1.86
CA LEU A 104 -3.17 -1.76 1.04
C LEU A 104 -4.53 -2.03 1.69
N LEU A 105 -4.70 -3.14 2.41
CA LEU A 105 -5.94 -3.46 3.12
C LEU A 105 -6.16 -2.52 4.31
N GLU A 106 -5.12 -2.25 5.08
CA GLU A 106 -5.14 -1.28 6.18
C GLU A 106 -5.42 0.15 5.65
N ARG A 107 -4.81 0.51 4.51
CA ARG A 107 -5.04 1.81 3.87
C ARG A 107 -6.42 1.92 3.21
N ARG A 108 -7.00 0.83 2.69
CA ARG A 108 -8.40 0.79 2.22
C ARG A 108 -9.38 1.04 3.38
N LYS A 109 -9.12 0.44 4.55
CA LYS A 109 -9.91 0.71 5.77
C LYS A 109 -9.84 2.17 6.20
N LEU A 110 -8.65 2.78 6.17
CA LEU A 110 -8.48 4.20 6.52
C LEU A 110 -9.16 5.18 5.53
N MET A 111 -9.27 4.81 4.25
CA MET A 111 -10.00 5.61 3.24
C MET A 111 -11.51 5.31 3.17
N GLN A 112 -12.00 4.28 3.86
CA GLN A 112 -13.43 3.93 3.97
C GLN A 112 -14.10 4.50 5.22
N LEU A 113 -13.41 5.35 5.99
CA LEU A 113 -14.09 6.10 7.04
C LEU A 113 -15.16 6.98 6.39
N PRO A 114 -16.42 6.89 6.84
CA PRO A 114 -17.49 7.71 6.29
C PRO A 114 -17.11 9.20 6.41
N PRO A 115 -17.49 10.04 5.43
CA PRO A 115 -17.36 11.48 5.60
C PRO A 115 -18.10 11.87 6.88
N ASP A 116 -17.47 12.77 7.65
CA ASP A 116 -18.03 13.39 8.84
C ASP A 116 -19.49 13.82 8.55
N PRO A 117 -20.49 13.49 9.40
CA PRO A 117 -21.90 13.77 9.14
C PRO A 117 -22.26 15.26 8.98
N SER A 118 -21.28 16.16 9.06
CA SER A 118 -21.44 17.60 8.85
C SER A 118 -21.48 18.04 7.37
N THR A 119 -21.25 17.16 6.38
CA THR A 119 -21.15 17.56 4.95
C THR A 119 -22.29 17.09 4.03
N ILE A 120 -23.35 16.45 4.54
CA ILE A 120 -24.51 16.08 3.70
C ILE A 120 -25.47 17.27 3.62
N MET A 121 -25.33 18.11 2.59
CA MET A 121 -26.38 19.03 2.15
C MET A 121 -26.88 18.63 0.76
N SER A 122 -28.16 18.24 0.73
CA SER A 122 -29.12 18.28 -0.38
C SER A 122 -28.81 17.55 -1.70
N SER A 123 -29.53 16.44 -1.93
CA SER A 123 -30.62 16.40 -2.93
C SER A 123 -31.35 15.06 -2.89
N ALA A 124 -32.64 15.12 -3.21
CA ALA A 124 -33.66 14.15 -2.88
C ALA A 124 -34.00 13.17 -4.02
N ALA A 125 -34.76 12.13 -3.63
CA ALA A 125 -35.72 11.31 -4.39
C ALA A 125 -35.23 9.92 -4.91
N PRO A 126 -36.15 8.95 -5.19
CA PRO A 126 -36.73 8.06 -4.18
C PRO A 126 -36.82 6.55 -4.60
N ALA A 127 -37.33 5.73 -3.66
CA ALA A 127 -37.97 4.39 -3.79
C ALA A 127 -37.09 3.20 -4.24
N HIS A 128 -36.75 2.24 -3.37
CA HIS A 128 -37.54 1.13 -2.79
C HIS A 128 -37.88 -0.05 -3.73
N SER A 129 -37.66 -1.26 -3.17
CA SER A 129 -38.27 -2.57 -3.50
C SER A 129 -37.46 -3.44 -4.50
N LEU A 130 -37.08 -4.70 -4.27
CA LEU A 130 -37.29 -5.71 -3.21
C LEU A 130 -36.39 -6.94 -3.54
N THR A 131 -35.90 -7.66 -2.50
CA THR A 131 -35.73 -9.13 -2.29
C THR A 131 -35.26 -10.07 -3.45
N SER A 132 -34.55 -11.20 -3.29
CA SER A 132 -34.35 -12.22 -2.24
C SER A 132 -33.19 -13.13 -2.74
N SER A 133 -32.22 -13.53 -1.90
CA SER A 133 -32.10 -14.83 -1.20
C SER A 133 -31.66 -16.05 -2.04
N ILE A 134 -30.87 -16.91 -1.37
CA ILE A 134 -30.63 -18.36 -1.53
C ILE A 134 -29.19 -18.72 -1.97
N MET A 135 -28.28 -19.01 -1.02
CA MET A 135 -27.83 -20.34 -0.50
C MET A 135 -27.45 -21.37 -1.56
N ASP A 136 -26.19 -21.83 -1.56
CA ASP A 136 -25.91 -23.27 -1.53
C ASP A 136 -24.45 -23.63 -1.18
N SER A 137 -24.33 -24.84 -0.65
CA SER A 137 -23.30 -25.35 0.25
C SER A 137 -22.27 -26.28 -0.39
N LEU A 138 -21.10 -26.35 0.27
CA LEU A 138 -20.22 -27.50 0.58
C LEU A 138 -19.90 -28.63 -0.44
N GLY A 139 -18.60 -28.98 -0.43
CA GLY A 139 -18.00 -30.27 -0.82
C GLY A 139 -16.79 -30.08 -1.75
N SER A 140 -15.61 -30.69 -1.61
CA SER A 140 -15.11 -31.76 -0.76
C SER A 140 -13.57 -31.86 -0.91
N ILE A 141 -12.86 -32.04 0.21
CA ILE A 141 -11.68 -32.91 0.48
C ILE A 141 -10.57 -33.11 -0.58
N GLY A 142 -9.30 -32.91 -0.17
CA GLY A 142 -8.12 -33.50 -0.82
C GLY A 142 -6.76 -33.06 -0.25
N SER A 143 -6.16 -33.89 0.61
CA SER A 143 -4.87 -33.72 1.30
C SER A 143 -3.63 -33.90 0.39
N THR A 144 -2.47 -33.28 0.73
CA THR A 144 -1.11 -33.89 0.69
C THR A 144 0.01 -32.91 1.14
N THR A 145 0.53 -33.17 2.35
CA THR A 145 1.96 -33.25 2.78
C THR A 145 3.11 -32.48 2.09
N SER A 146 3.69 -31.50 2.82
CA SER A 146 5.12 -31.29 3.26
C SER A 146 6.32 -31.25 2.25
N PRO A 147 7.56 -30.86 2.65
CA PRO A 147 8.04 -29.67 3.37
C PRO A 147 9.36 -29.02 2.79
N SER A 148 9.79 -27.90 3.40
CA SER A 148 11.20 -27.40 3.52
C SER A 148 11.88 -26.62 2.36
N LYS A 149 12.32 -25.38 2.64
CA LYS A 149 13.77 -25.07 2.84
C LYS A 149 14.05 -23.60 3.20
N PHE A 150 14.95 -23.46 4.19
CA PHE A 150 15.65 -22.28 4.66
C PHE A 150 16.65 -21.71 3.65
N GLY A 151 16.91 -20.40 3.74
CA GLY A 151 18.10 -19.71 3.21
C GLY A 151 18.02 -18.22 3.60
N ALA A 152 18.58 -17.82 4.74
CA ALA A 152 19.96 -17.37 4.96
C ALA A 152 20.24 -15.91 4.54
N LEU A 153 20.62 -15.13 5.55
CA LEU A 153 21.06 -13.73 5.55
C LEU A 153 22.35 -13.49 4.76
N LYS A 154 22.47 -12.27 4.21
CA LYS A 154 23.66 -11.39 4.09
C LYS A 154 23.18 -10.14 3.32
N GLY A 155 23.56 -8.89 3.56
CA GLY A 155 24.56 -8.25 4.42
C GLY A 155 24.50 -6.75 4.09
N VAL A 156 25.02 -5.95 5.01
CA VAL A 156 24.95 -4.49 5.12
C VAL A 156 25.57 -3.73 3.94
N GLY A 157 24.95 -2.61 3.55
CA GLY A 157 25.54 -1.56 2.72
C GLY A 157 25.04 -0.19 3.16
N SER A 158 25.90 0.53 3.88
CA SER A 158 25.66 1.82 4.52
C SER A 158 25.93 2.96 3.54
N SER A 159 25.02 3.94 3.41
CA SER A 159 25.37 5.26 2.89
C SER A 159 24.42 6.33 3.46
N ARG A 160 25.03 7.27 4.18
CA ARG A 160 24.42 8.36 4.93
C ARG A 160 24.04 9.55 4.03
N GLY A 161 22.93 10.20 4.39
CA GLY A 161 22.66 11.65 4.18
C GLY A 161 21.58 12.02 3.13
N PRO A 162 20.92 13.20 3.23
CA PRO A 162 20.89 14.20 4.31
C PRO A 162 19.52 14.31 5.02
N SER A 163 19.53 15.00 6.16
CA SER A 163 18.42 15.32 7.06
C SER A 163 17.29 16.16 6.45
N PRO A 164 16.05 16.10 7.01
CA PRO A 164 14.89 16.86 6.53
C PRO A 164 14.80 18.27 7.13
N PRO A 165 14.02 19.19 6.54
CA PRO A 165 13.73 20.49 7.15
C PRO A 165 12.75 20.36 8.32
N CYS A 166 12.87 21.36 9.19
CA CYS A 166 12.30 21.53 10.52
C CYS A 166 10.77 21.30 10.62
N GLY A 167 10.31 20.57 11.65
CA GLY A 167 8.92 20.62 12.13
C GLY A 167 8.19 19.29 12.36
N ALA A 168 8.70 18.14 11.88
CA ALA A 168 8.05 16.86 12.13
C ALA A 168 8.57 16.24 13.44
N VAL A 169 7.71 16.14 14.47
CA VAL A 169 7.99 15.30 15.65
C VAL A 169 8.06 13.85 15.16
N SER A 170 9.27 13.39 14.92
CA SER A 170 9.57 12.07 14.38
C SER A 170 9.39 11.03 15.48
N TYR A 171 8.24 10.37 15.52
CA TYR A 171 7.96 9.18 16.35
C TYR A 171 8.73 7.92 15.87
N ARG A 172 9.98 8.09 15.45
CA ARG A 172 10.82 6.97 15.04
C ARG A 172 11.29 6.25 16.29
N ILE A 173 10.71 5.07 16.54
CA ILE A 173 11.31 4.06 17.40
C ILE A 173 12.71 3.78 16.84
N SER A 174 13.74 3.93 17.67
CA SER A 174 15.12 3.73 17.23
C SER A 174 15.35 2.25 16.90
N GLN A 175 16.28 2.00 15.97
CA GLN A 175 16.68 0.62 15.61
C GLN A 175 17.16 -0.17 16.84
N GLU A 176 17.75 0.53 17.82
CA GLU A 176 18.17 -0.05 19.10
C GLU A 176 16.98 -0.55 19.92
N VAL A 177 15.89 0.20 20.00
CA VAL A 177 14.68 -0.21 20.72
C VAL A 177 14.01 -1.41 20.03
N VAL A 178 14.00 -1.43 18.70
CA VAL A 178 13.51 -2.59 17.94
C VAL A 178 14.38 -3.82 18.23
N SER A 179 15.71 -3.67 18.16
CA SER A 179 16.65 -4.76 18.42
C SER A 179 16.55 -5.30 19.85
N ALA A 180 16.41 -4.41 20.85
CA ALA A 180 16.25 -4.80 22.24
C ALA A 180 14.94 -5.58 22.46
N THR A 181 13.83 -5.08 21.88
CA THR A 181 12.52 -5.74 21.97
C THR A 181 12.55 -7.13 21.33
N CYS A 182 13.12 -7.26 20.13
CA CYS A 182 13.31 -8.55 19.47
C CYS A 182 14.22 -9.48 20.30
N GLY A 183 15.28 -8.95 20.91
CA GLY A 183 16.16 -9.70 21.80
C GLY A 183 15.42 -10.29 23.00
N CYS A 184 14.59 -9.51 23.67
CA CYS A 184 13.78 -9.97 24.80
C CYS A 184 12.80 -11.09 24.39
N ILE A 185 12.12 -10.93 23.25
CA ILE A 185 11.19 -11.95 22.73
C ILE A 185 11.91 -13.26 22.41
N LEU A 186 13.05 -13.18 21.71
CA LEU A 186 13.82 -14.36 21.33
C LEU A 186 14.41 -15.07 22.55
N ALA A 187 14.89 -14.32 23.55
CA ALA A 187 15.37 -14.88 24.80
C ALA A 187 14.24 -15.59 25.58
N THR A 188 13.03 -15.04 25.57
CA THR A 188 11.86 -15.69 26.17
C THR A 188 11.48 -16.96 25.44
N ALA A 189 11.43 -16.94 24.11
CA ALA A 189 11.17 -18.15 23.32
C ALA A 189 12.21 -19.26 23.62
N ALA A 190 13.50 -18.90 23.70
CA ALA A 190 14.56 -19.85 24.03
C ALA A 190 14.45 -20.41 25.47
N ARG A 191 14.11 -19.55 26.44
CA ARG A 191 13.85 -19.98 27.84
C ARG A 191 12.65 -20.92 27.91
N SER A 192 11.58 -20.61 27.18
CA SER A 192 10.37 -21.42 27.18
C SER A 192 10.58 -22.80 26.56
N GLN A 193 11.39 -22.88 25.50
CA GLN A 193 11.82 -24.15 24.92
C GLN A 193 12.67 -24.97 25.90
N LYS A 194 13.62 -24.34 26.59
CA LYS A 194 14.47 -25.02 27.59
C LYS A 194 13.67 -25.56 28.78
N GLN A 195 12.60 -24.88 29.16
CA GLN A 195 11.68 -25.29 30.22
C GLN A 195 10.63 -26.31 29.75
N GLY A 196 10.61 -26.68 28.47
CA GLY A 196 9.65 -27.64 27.93
C GLY A 196 8.20 -27.18 27.99
N LEU A 197 7.95 -25.87 28.00
CA LEU A 197 6.58 -25.34 28.04
C LEU A 197 5.80 -25.75 26.80
N GLU A 198 4.51 -26.04 27.00
CA GLU A 198 3.62 -26.33 25.89
C GLU A 198 3.48 -25.11 24.96
N ARG A 199 3.08 -25.33 23.71
CA ARG A 199 2.95 -24.27 22.69
C ARG A 199 2.10 -23.09 23.18
N ARG A 200 0.95 -23.35 23.80
CA ARG A 200 0.07 -22.28 24.33
C ARG A 200 0.73 -21.48 25.44
N GLN A 201 1.51 -22.12 26.31
CA GLN A 201 2.20 -21.47 27.40
C GLN A 201 3.40 -20.65 26.90
N THR A 202 4.10 -21.15 25.87
CA THR A 202 5.18 -20.42 25.17
C THR A 202 4.64 -19.18 24.45
N GLU A 203 3.52 -19.31 23.73
CA GLU A 203 2.85 -18.20 23.05
C GLU A 203 2.41 -17.13 24.07
N ALA A 204 1.81 -17.53 25.20
CA ALA A 204 1.43 -16.62 26.27
C ALA A 204 2.63 -15.89 26.90
N ALA A 205 3.75 -16.58 27.13
CA ALA A 205 4.97 -15.99 27.66
C ALA A 205 5.58 -14.96 26.70
N ILE A 206 5.59 -15.25 25.39
CA ILE A 206 6.08 -14.33 24.36
C ILE A 206 5.22 -13.06 24.30
N ILE A 207 3.89 -13.21 24.30
CA ILE A 207 2.96 -12.07 24.27
C ILE A 207 3.13 -11.20 25.51
N LYS A 208 3.26 -11.82 26.69
CA LYS A 208 3.51 -11.11 27.95
C LYS A 208 4.80 -10.29 27.89
N GLU A 209 5.87 -10.85 27.35
CA GLU A 209 7.14 -10.12 27.27
C GLU A 209 7.16 -9.01 26.22
N PHE A 210 6.42 -9.20 25.12
CA PHE A 210 6.19 -8.11 24.18
C PHE A 210 5.41 -6.95 24.83
N HIS A 211 4.37 -7.27 25.60
CA HIS A 211 3.61 -6.27 26.36
C HIS A 211 4.51 -5.53 27.36
N ASN A 212 5.35 -6.24 28.11
CA ASN A 212 6.32 -5.63 29.02
C ASN A 212 7.27 -4.68 28.27
N CYS A 213 7.81 -5.08 27.12
CA CYS A 213 8.69 -4.22 26.32
C CYS A 213 7.97 -2.93 25.90
N ILE A 214 6.71 -3.00 25.48
CA ILE A 214 5.91 -1.81 25.12
C ILE A 214 5.73 -0.89 26.33
N GLN A 215 5.41 -1.42 27.51
CA GLN A 215 5.24 -0.61 28.72
C GLN A 215 6.54 0.12 29.10
N HIS A 216 7.69 -0.56 28.98
CA HIS A 216 8.99 0.07 29.22
C HIS A 216 9.30 1.18 28.21
N ILE A 217 8.93 1.00 26.94
CA ILE A 217 9.10 2.04 25.91
C ILE A 217 8.22 3.25 26.23
N ILE A 218 6.94 3.03 26.56
CA ILE A 218 6.00 4.11 26.92
C ILE A 218 6.52 4.87 28.14
N GLN A 219 6.93 4.16 29.20
CA GLN A 219 7.47 4.78 30.42
C GLN A 219 8.77 5.54 30.15
N GLY A 220 9.66 4.99 29.30
CA GLY A 220 10.88 5.65 28.85
C GLY A 220 10.60 6.94 28.08
N CYS A 221 9.55 6.96 27.25
CA CYS A 221 9.10 8.16 26.55
C CYS A 221 8.54 9.22 27.50
N MET A 222 7.72 8.83 28.48
CA MET A 222 7.13 9.77 29.45
C MET A 222 8.20 10.41 30.35
N THR A 223 9.16 9.61 30.83
CA THR A 223 10.27 10.10 31.69
C THR A 223 11.26 11.00 30.93
N SER A 224 11.53 10.69 29.66
CA SER A 224 12.40 11.52 28.80
C SER A 224 11.78 12.90 28.51
N GLN A 225 10.46 12.97 28.36
CA GLN A 225 9.73 14.23 28.16
C GLN A 225 9.69 15.09 29.44
N ALA A 226 9.60 14.47 30.62
CA ALA A 226 9.66 15.18 31.90
C ALA A 226 11.04 15.80 32.16
N ARG A 227 12.14 15.08 31.85
CA ARG A 227 13.51 15.60 31.96
C ARG A 227 13.81 16.76 30.99
N ALA A 228 13.23 16.74 29.79
CA ALA A 228 13.39 17.83 28.82
C ALA A 228 12.72 19.14 29.29
N LYS A 229 11.66 19.07 30.10
CA LYS A 229 10.96 20.23 30.66
C LYS A 229 11.60 20.79 31.95
N GLY A 230 12.45 20.03 32.63
CA GLY A 230 13.07 20.41 33.91
C GLY A 230 14.46 21.05 33.82
N LYS A 231 14.98 21.33 32.62
CA LYS A 231 16.34 21.88 32.38
C LYS A 231 16.35 23.32 31.86
N GLY A 232 15.21 24.01 31.94
CA GLY A 232 15.08 25.43 31.63
C GLY A 232 14.72 26.21 32.89
N ILE A 233 15.69 26.38 33.79
CA ILE A 233 15.80 27.49 34.76
C ILE A 233 17.27 27.89 34.76
#